data_AF-A0A5F0K8C9-F1
#
_entry.id   AF-A0A5F0K8C9-F1
#
_cell.length_a   1.000
_cell.length_b   1.000
_cell.length_c   1.000
_cell.angle_alpha   90.00
_cell.angle_beta   90.00
_cell.angle_gamma   90.00
#
_symmetry.space_group_name_H-M   'P 1'
#
loop_
_entity.id
_entity.type
_entity.pdbx_description
1 polymer ?
#
loop_
_entity_poly.entity_id
_entity_poly.type
_entity_poly.pdbx_seq_one_letter_code
_entity_poly.pdbx_strand_id
1 'polypeptide(L)' 'MAKVVDGHTLFDVDDWGGILLVTMINGDDVKRLQVGDEIGMWRLESADRQSRQAVFIQGDKVLTVVASGGY' A
#
# COMPACT_ATOMS: atom_id res chain seq x y z
N MET A 1 -4.15 -1.23 -14.21
CA MET A 1 -3.72 -1.31 -12.80
C MET A 1 -3.73 0.09 -12.21
N ALA A 2 -4.43 0.28 -11.10
CA ALA A 2 -4.41 1.56 -10.40
C ALA A 2 -3.07 1.73 -9.68
N LYS A 3 -2.63 2.99 -9.53
CA LYS A 3 -1.37 3.31 -8.83
C LYS A 3 -1.62 4.07 -7.53
N VAL A 4 -2.85 4.51 -7.29
CA VAL A 4 -3.20 5.51 -6.28
C VAL A 4 -4.35 5.01 -5.42
N VAL A 5 -4.22 5.16 -4.10
CA VAL A 5 -5.23 4.90 -3.08
C VAL A 5 -5.36 6.15 -2.22
N ASP A 6 -6.56 6.72 -2.12
CA ASP A 6 -6.81 7.95 -1.34
C ASP A 6 -5.80 9.09 -1.64
N GLY A 7 -5.50 9.29 -2.93
CA GLY A 7 -4.51 10.29 -3.37
C GLY A 7 -3.04 9.89 -3.18
N HIS A 8 -2.74 8.78 -2.50
CA HIS A 8 -1.38 8.32 -2.26
C HIS A 8 -0.98 7.23 -3.25
N THR A 9 0.23 7.34 -3.79
CA THR A 9 0.82 6.31 -4.65
C THR A 9 1.57 5.28 -3.81
N LEU A 10 1.45 4.00 -4.16
CA LEU A 10 2.30 2.98 -3.55
C LEU A 10 3.75 3.21 -3.98
N PHE A 11 4.59 3.62 -3.03
CA PHE A 11 6.01 3.81 -3.27
C PHE A 11 6.75 2.49 -3.13
N ASP A 12 6.70 1.81 -1.99
CA ASP A 12 7.51 0.62 -1.70
C ASP A 12 6.77 -0.41 -0.81
N VAL A 13 7.22 -1.66 -0.84
CA VAL A 13 6.78 -2.75 0.06
C VAL A 13 8.01 -3.38 0.70
N ASP A 14 8.21 -3.14 1.99
CA ASP A 14 9.37 -3.56 2.77
C ASP A 14 9.03 -4.61 3.84
N ASP A 15 10.04 -5.37 4.27
CA ASP A 15 9.94 -6.29 5.40
C ASP A 15 10.74 -5.72 6.56
N TRP A 16 10.04 -5.43 7.65
CA TRP A 16 10.64 -4.99 8.90
C TRP A 16 10.47 -6.06 9.98
N GLY A 17 11.41 -7.01 10.02
CA GLY A 17 11.47 -8.01 11.09
C GLY A 17 10.30 -9.00 11.06
N GLY A 18 9.81 -9.34 9.87
CA GLY A 18 8.68 -10.25 9.63
C GLY A 18 7.33 -9.54 9.49
N ILE A 19 7.30 -8.21 9.61
CA ILE A 19 6.11 -7.40 9.36
C ILE A 19 6.28 -6.72 8.01
N LEU A 20 5.34 -6.96 7.09
CA LEU A 20 5.31 -6.25 5.82
C LEU A 20 4.75 -4.84 6.02
N LEU A 21 5.53 -3.87 5.60
CA LEU A 21 5.18 -2.46 5.58
C LEU A 21 5.03 -1.99 4.14
N VAL A 22 4.14 -1.02 3.98
CA VAL A 22 3.78 -0.44 2.69
C VAL A 22 3.93 1.06 2.81
N THR A 23 4.83 1.64 2.02
CA THR A 23 5.07 3.08 2.01
C THR A 23 4.22 3.74 0.93
N MET A 24 3.32 4.63 1.34
CA MET A 24 2.39 5.36 0.49
C MET A 24 2.77 6.85 0.48
N ILE A 25 2.82 7.48 -0.69
CA ILE A 25 3.29 8.88 -0.84
C ILE A 25 2.28 9.73 -1.58
N ASN A 26 1.99 10.93 -1.07
CA ASN A 26 1.23 11.98 -1.73
C ASN A 26 1.92 13.34 -1.55
N GLY A 27 2.73 13.75 -2.54
CA GLY A 27 3.58 14.94 -2.40
C GLY A 27 4.61 14.73 -1.29
N ASP A 28 4.58 15.59 -0.27
CA ASP A 28 5.44 15.50 0.92
C ASP A 28 4.83 14.63 2.04
N ASP A 29 3.58 14.20 1.91
CA ASP A 29 2.94 13.30 2.88
C ASP A 29 3.36 11.85 2.63
N VAL A 30 3.91 11.22 3.67
CA VAL A 30 4.41 9.83 3.64
C VAL A 30 3.72 9.05 4.74
N LYS A 31 3.01 7.99 4.35
CA LYS A 31 2.37 7.05 5.27
C LYS A 31 3.00 5.69 5.16
N ARG A 32 3.20 5.04 6.29
CA ARG A 32 3.57 3.62 6.37
C ARG A 32 2.41 2.86 6.96
N LEU A 33 2.02 1.80 6.29
CA LEU A 33 0.88 0.97 6.64
C LEU A 33 1.36 -0.48 6.77
N GLN A 34 0.84 -1.19 7.76
CA GLN A 34 0.88 -2.65 7.84
C GLN A 34 -0.50 -3.23 7.52
N VAL A 35 -0.56 -4.55 7.29
CA VAL A 35 -1.84 -5.24 7.07
C VAL A 35 -2.81 -4.97 8.22
N GLY A 36 -4.02 -4.56 7.89
CA GLY A 36 -5.07 -4.15 8.82
C GLY A 36 -5.20 -2.63 8.99
N ASP A 37 -4.18 -1.85 8.65
CA ASP A 37 -4.23 -0.40 8.74
C ASP A 37 -5.13 0.22 7.66
N GLU A 38 -5.57 1.45 7.90
CA GLU A 38 -6.46 2.19 7.02
C GLU A 38 -5.81 3.45 6.44
N ILE A 39 -6.16 3.78 5.19
CA ILE A 39 -5.86 5.05 4.53
C ILE A 39 -7.13 5.58 3.87
N GLY A 40 -7.64 6.69 4.40
CA GLY A 40 -8.96 7.20 4.04
C GLY A 40 -10.03 6.15 4.37
N MET A 41 -10.72 5.65 3.34
CA MET A 41 -11.76 4.64 3.47
C MET A 41 -11.28 3.22 3.08
N TRP A 42 -9.99 3.04 2.82
CA TRP A 42 -9.41 1.78 2.35
C TRP A 42 -8.63 1.11 3.46
N ARG A 43 -8.86 -0.18 3.68
CA ARG A 43 -8.03 -1.03 4.55
C ARG A 43 -6.99 -1.77 3.73
N LEU A 44 -5.75 -1.83 4.21
CA LEU A 44 -4.72 -2.68 3.65
C LEU A 44 -4.99 -4.14 4.03
N GLU A 45 -5.34 -4.97 3.05
CA GLU A 45 -5.69 -6.37 3.27
C GLU A 45 -4.49 -7.31 3.12
N SER A 46 -3.61 -7.04 2.15
CA SER A 46 -2.39 -7.81 1.97
C SER A 46 -1.30 -7.00 1.28
N ALA A 47 -0.05 -7.37 1.51
CA ALA A 47 1.11 -6.86 0.80
C ALA A 47 1.99 -8.02 0.36
N ASP A 48 2.67 -7.87 -0.78
CA ASP A 48 3.65 -8.84 -1.26
C ASP A 48 4.88 -8.09 -1.78
N ARG A 49 6.01 -8.36 -1.14
CA ARG A 49 7.30 -7.76 -1.46
C ARG A 49 7.88 -8.27 -2.77
N GLN A 50 7.67 -9.52 -3.14
CA GLN A 50 8.25 -10.09 -4.38
C GLN A 50 7.61 -9.47 -5.62
N SER A 51 6.27 -9.43 -5.66
CA SER A 51 5.54 -8.78 -6.74
C SER A 51 5.39 -7.27 -6.56
N ARG A 52 5.84 -6.73 -5.40
CA ARG A 52 5.81 -5.31 -5.02
C ARG A 52 4.41 -4.72 -5.15
N GLN A 53 3.44 -5.44 -4.63
CA GLN A 53 2.03 -5.06 -4.71
C GLN A 53 1.40 -5.00 -3.32
N ALA A 54 0.34 -4.20 -3.21
CA ALA A 54 -0.54 -4.17 -2.07
C ALA A 54 -1.99 -4.24 -2.53
N VAL A 55 -2.83 -4.88 -1.73
CA VAL A 55 -4.27 -5.02 -1.97
C VAL A 55 -5.01 -4.25 -0.90
N PHE A 56 -5.84 -3.32 -1.33
CA PHE A 56 -6.70 -2.53 -0.49
C PHE A 56 -8.15 -2.92 -0.70
N ILE A 57 -8.94 -2.88 0.37
CA ILE A 57 -10.38 -3.15 0.34
C ILE A 57 -11.19 -1.98 0.90
N GLN A 58 -12.35 -1.74 0.32
CA GLN A 58 -13.36 -0.78 0.79
C GLN A 58 -14.74 -1.39 0.59
N GLY A 59 -15.29 -2.04 1.63
CA GLY A 59 -16.51 -2.85 1.49
C GLY A 59 -16.28 -3.94 0.44
N ASP A 60 -17.12 -3.98 -0.61
CA ASP A 60 -17.01 -4.95 -1.71
C ASP A 60 -15.98 -4.57 -2.78
N LYS A 61 -15.33 -3.41 -2.66
CA LYS A 61 -14.33 -2.96 -3.63
C LYS A 61 -12.96 -3.50 -3.27
N VAL A 62 -12.27 -4.03 -4.27
CA VAL A 62 -10.88 -4.49 -4.18
C VAL A 62 -10.02 -3.66 -5.13
N LEU A 63 -8.88 -3.20 -4.64
CA LEU A 63 -7.93 -2.42 -5.39
C LEU A 63 -6.52 -2.96 -5.20
N THR A 64 -5.96 -3.53 -6.26
CA THR A 64 -4.54 -3.92 -6.30
C THR A 64 -3.72 -2.76 -6.86
N VAL A 65 -2.73 -2.34 -6.09
CA VAL A 65 -1.74 -1.33 -6.51
C VAL A 65 -0.36 -1.95 -6.53
N VAL A 66 0.47 -1.51 -7.49
CA VAL A 66 1.84 -1.96 -7.66
C VAL A 66 2.77 -0.79 -7.41
N ALA A 67 3.86 -1.05 -6.69
CA ALA A 67 4.84 -0.06 -6.30
C ALA A 67 5.46 0.64 -7.51
N SER A 68 5.58 1.96 -7.43
CA SER A 68 6.23 2.76 -8.46
C SER A 68 7.70 3.07 -8.18
N GLY A 69 8.23 2.77 -6.98
CA GLY A 69 9.59 3.12 -6.55
C GLY A 69 10.15 2.16 -5.48
N GLY A 70 11.37 2.39 -5.00
CA GLY A 70 12.07 1.45 -4.09
C GLY A 70 12.89 0.39 -4.84
N TYR A 71 14.09 0.10 -4.34
CA TYR A 71 15.02 -0.92 -4.85
C TYR A 71 15.49 -1.79 -3.68
#